data_AF-A0A1W9SG92-F1
#
_entry.id   AF-A0A1W9SG92-F1
#
_cell.length_a   1.000
_cell.length_b   1.000
_cell.length_c   1.000
_cell.angle_alpha   90.00
_cell.angle_beta   90.00
_cell.angle_gamma   90.00
#
_symmetry.space_group_name_H-M   'P 1'
#
loop_
_entity.id
_entity.type
_entity.pdbx_description
1 polymer ?
#
loop_
_entity_poly.entity_id
_entity_poly.type
_entity_poly.pdbx_seq_one_letter_code
_entity_poly.pdbx_strand_id
1 'polypeptide(L)'
;MAFIGIIMLAGIAVNDSIILVDAISQIRRGGSSREKAIIEAGQRRIRPIIMTSLTTILALLPLTFGFGEGAALRAPMALAVIGGLITSTLLTLVVIPCVYSVMDGLRGN
;
A
#
# COMPACT_ATOMS: atom_id res chain seq x y z
N MET A 1 13.36 18.13 -2.89
CA MET A 1 13.18 16.71 -3.28
C MET A 1 12.07 15.98 -2.50
N ALA A 2 11.65 16.43 -1.32
CA ALA A 2 10.55 15.80 -0.56
C ALA A 2 9.23 15.67 -1.37
N PHE A 3 8.86 16.70 -2.14
CA PHE A 3 7.67 16.65 -3.02
C PHE A 3 7.72 15.54 -4.08
N ILE A 4 8.91 15.27 -4.66
CA ILE A 4 9.09 14.15 -5.61
C ILE A 4 8.87 12.82 -4.89
N GLY A 5 9.35 12.70 -3.65
CA GLY A 5 9.11 11.54 -2.80
C GLY A 5 7.61 11.31 -2.55
N ILE A 6 6.86 12.37 -2.27
CA ILE A 6 5.39 12.29 -2.08
C ILE A 6 4.69 11.83 -3.37
N ILE A 7 5.09 12.36 -4.54
CA ILE A 7 4.50 11.95 -5.82
C ILE A 7 4.78 10.47 -6.11
N MET A 8 6.01 10.01 -5.89
CA MET A 8 6.33 8.58 -6.03
C MET A 8 5.55 7.72 -5.05
N LEU A 9 5.46 8.14 -3.79
CA LEU A 9 4.68 7.46 -2.76
C LEU A 9 3.23 7.28 -3.21
N ALA A 10 2.60 8.34 -3.73
CA ALA A 10 1.23 8.29 -4.19
C ALA A 10 1.02 7.23 -5.28
N GLY A 11 1.95 7.12 -6.24
CA GLY A 11 1.92 6.07 -7.26
C GLY A 11 2.01 4.66 -6.69
N ILE A 12 2.92 4.44 -5.73
CA ILE A 12 3.09 3.14 -5.08
C ILE A 12 1.84 2.77 -4.27
N ALA A 13 1.34 3.69 -3.45
CA ALA A 13 0.15 3.50 -2.63
C ALA A 13 -1.11 3.18 -3.45
N VAL A 14 -1.29 3.88 -4.58
CA VAL A 14 -2.40 3.64 -5.51
C VAL A 14 -2.27 2.26 -6.15
N ASN A 15 -1.07 1.87 -6.59
CA ASN A 15 -0.85 0.55 -7.17
C ASN A 15 -1.17 -0.60 -6.18
N ASP A 16 -0.72 -0.48 -4.94
CA ASP A 16 -1.00 -1.47 -3.90
C ASP A 16 -2.51 -1.58 -3.61
N SER A 17 -3.22 -0.44 -3.63
CA SER A 17 -4.67 -0.38 -3.45
C SER A 17 -5.42 -0.99 -4.65
N ILE A 18 -4.99 -0.70 -5.88
CA ILE A 18 -5.58 -1.26 -7.09
C ILE A 18 -5.48 -2.78 -7.09
N ILE A 19 -4.31 -3.34 -6.77
CA ILE A 19 -4.11 -4.80 -6.74
C ILE A 19 -5.02 -5.47 -5.71
N LEU A 20 -5.22 -4.86 -4.54
CA LEU A 20 -6.13 -5.42 -3.53
C LEU A 20 -7.60 -5.34 -3.97
N VAL A 21 -8.03 -4.19 -4.50
CA VAL A 21 -9.42 -4.00 -4.96
C VAL A 21 -9.74 -4.90 -6.15
N ASP A 22 -8.82 -5.06 -7.10
CA ASP A 22 -8.98 -5.95 -8.24
C ASP A 22 -9.11 -7.41 -7.80
N ALA A 23 -8.30 -7.83 -6.81
CA ALA A 23 -8.42 -9.18 -6.23
C ALA A 23 -9.80 -9.41 -5.58
N ILE A 24 -10.33 -8.43 -4.84
CA ILE A 24 -11.68 -8.50 -4.25
C ILE A 24 -12.73 -8.61 -5.36
N SER A 25 -12.62 -7.79 -6.40
CA SER A 25 -13.52 -7.79 -7.56
C SER A 25 -13.51 -9.14 -8.28
N GLN A 26 -12.34 -9.73 -8.47
CA GLN A 26 -12.16 -11.02 -9.12
C GLN A 26 -12.81 -12.15 -8.34
N ILE A 27 -12.61 -12.21 -7.02
CA ILE A 27 -13.24 -13.23 -6.15
C ILE A 27 -14.76 -13.03 -6.11
N ARG A 28 -15.23 -11.78 -6.11
CA ARG A 28 -16.66 -11.45 -6.13
C ARG A 28 -17.35 -11.83 -7.43
N ARG A 29 -16.66 -11.74 -8.58
CA ARG A 29 -17.16 -12.26 -9.87
C ARG A 29 -17.30 -13.79 -9.88
N GLY A 30 -16.58 -14.49 -9.00
CA GLY A 30 -16.73 -15.93 -8.79
C GLY A 30 -17.95 -16.33 -7.94
N GLY A 31 -18.81 -15.38 -7.54
CA GLY A 31 -20.03 -15.64 -6.78
C GLY A 31 -19.86 -15.64 -5.26
N SER A 32 -18.66 -15.33 -4.74
CA SER A 32 -18.44 -15.21 -3.29
C SER A 32 -19.15 -14.00 -2.70
N SER A 33 -19.64 -14.15 -1.46
CA SER A 33 -20.15 -13.02 -0.69
C SER A 33 -19.05 -11.98 -0.48
N ARG A 34 -19.45 -10.72 -0.39
CA ARG A 34 -18.52 -9.58 -0.33
C ARG A 34 -17.53 -9.71 0.83
N GLU A 35 -18.01 -10.12 2.01
CA GLU A 35 -17.20 -10.37 3.20
C GLU A 35 -16.13 -11.44 2.97
N LYS A 36 -16.51 -12.60 2.44
CA LYS A 36 -15.57 -13.69 2.13
C LYS A 36 -14.53 -13.26 1.10
N ALA A 37 -14.94 -12.50 0.09
CA ALA A 37 -14.03 -11.99 -0.94
C ALA A 37 -12.96 -11.03 -0.37
N ILE A 38 -13.31 -10.19 0.60
CA ILE A 38 -12.36 -9.26 1.25
C ILE A 38 -11.35 -10.04 2.10
N ILE A 39 -11.83 -10.98 2.93
CA ILE A 39 -10.96 -11.77 3.81
C ILE A 39 -9.99 -12.60 2.96
N GLU A 40 -10.50 -13.27 1.93
CA GLU A 40 -9.69 -14.12 1.06
C GLU A 40 -8.70 -13.30 0.22
N ALA A 41 -9.13 -12.17 -0.37
CA ALA A 41 -8.24 -11.26 -1.10
C ALA A 41 -7.15 -10.69 -0.19
N GLY A 42 -7.51 -10.25 1.03
CA GLY A 42 -6.59 -9.74 2.03
C GLY A 42 -5.52 -10.77 2.38
N GLN A 43 -5.93 -11.99 2.76
CA GLN A 43 -4.99 -13.06 3.11
C GLN A 43 -4.04 -13.44 1.96
N ARG A 44 -4.53 -13.48 0.72
CA ARG A 44 -3.71 -13.79 -0.46
C ARG A 44 -2.74 -12.66 -0.82
N ARG A 45 -3.09 -11.40 -0.55
CA ARG A 45 -2.32 -10.22 -0.99
C ARG A 45 -1.42 -9.60 0.08
N ILE A 46 -1.66 -9.86 1.36
CA ILE A 46 -0.79 -9.37 2.47
C ILE A 46 0.68 -9.72 2.22
N ARG A 47 0.98 -10.97 1.83
CA ARG A 47 2.36 -11.41 1.56
C ARG A 47 3.00 -10.64 0.38
N PRO A 48 2.36 -10.56 -0.82
CA PRO A 48 2.83 -9.72 -1.91
C PRO A 48 3.03 -8.24 -1.56
N ILE A 49 2.07 -7.59 -0.89
CA ILE A 49 2.13 -6.15 -0.57
C ILE A 49 3.29 -5.85 0.41
N ILE A 50 3.52 -6.73 1.38
CA ILE A 50 4.66 -6.61 2.29
C ILE A 50 5.97 -6.79 1.52
N MET A 51 6.04 -7.75 0.59
CA MET A 51 7.25 -8.00 -0.21
C MET A 51 7.63 -6.78 -1.07
N THR A 52 6.67 -6.14 -1.74
CA THR A 52 6.93 -4.94 -2.53
C THR A 52 7.36 -3.77 -1.64
N SER A 53 6.62 -3.52 -0.56
CA SER A 53 6.93 -2.46 0.42
C SER A 53 8.35 -2.62 0.98
N LEU A 54 8.71 -3.83 1.43
CA LEU A 54 10.04 -4.11 1.97
C LEU A 54 11.13 -3.93 0.92
N THR A 55 10.89 -4.38 -0.32
CA THR A 55 11.86 -4.22 -1.41
C THR A 55 12.17 -2.74 -1.65
N THR A 56 11.14 -1.88 -1.69
CA THR A 56 11.33 -0.43 -1.87
C THR A 56 12.03 0.20 -0.67
N ILE A 57 11.66 -0.19 0.56
CA ILE A 57 12.31 0.32 1.78
C ILE A 57 13.79 -0.04 1.78
N LEU A 58 14.13 -1.30 1.52
CA LEU A 58 15.52 -1.77 1.48
C LEU A 58 16.33 -1.12 0.36
N ALA A 59 15.72 -0.85 -0.80
CA ALA A 59 16.37 -0.15 -1.90
C ALA A 59 16.69 1.32 -1.56
N LEU A 60 15.85 1.96 -0.76
CA LEU A 60 16.00 3.38 -0.37
C LEU A 60 16.79 3.55 0.93
N LEU A 61 16.92 2.52 1.75
CA LEU A 61 17.61 2.55 3.04
C LEU A 61 19.07 3.04 2.95
N PRO A 62 19.90 2.64 1.96
CA PRO A 62 21.27 3.17 1.84
C PRO A 62 21.31 4.68 1.63
N LEU A 63 20.30 5.25 0.97
CA LEU A 63 20.22 6.68 0.68
C LEU A 63 19.96 7.52 1.94
N THR A 64 19.41 6.92 3.00
CA THR A 64 19.18 7.64 4.27
C THR A 64 20.46 7.84 5.06
N PHE A 65 21.47 6.98 4.89
CA PHE A 65 22.77 7.10 5.56
C PHE A 65 23.67 8.17 4.94
N GLY A 66 23.25 8.80 3.84
CA GLY A 66 23.88 10.01 3.34
C GLY A 66 25.27 9.82 2.73
N PHE A 67 25.59 8.64 2.20
CA PHE A 67 26.86 8.39 1.52
C PHE A 67 26.86 8.99 0.09
N GLY A 68 27.88 9.80 -0.23
CA GLY A 68 28.16 10.31 -1.57
C GLY A 68 27.67 11.75 -1.87
N GLU A 69 28.06 12.28 -3.02
CA GLU A 69 27.63 13.61 -3.48
C GLU A 69 26.11 13.67 -3.73
N GLY A 70 25.47 14.75 -3.31
CA GLY A 70 24.01 14.93 -3.41
C GLY A 70 23.19 14.18 -2.35
N ALA A 71 23.84 13.52 -1.38
CA ALA A 71 23.20 12.85 -0.26
C ALA A 71 22.23 13.74 0.52
N ALA A 72 22.60 15.00 0.79
CA ALA A 72 21.77 15.96 1.50
C ALA A 72 20.42 16.24 0.81
N LEU A 73 20.34 16.06 -0.52
CA LEU A 73 19.12 16.24 -1.29
C LEU A 73 18.30 14.95 -1.40
N ARG A 74 18.94 13.78 -1.43
CA ARG A 74 18.29 12.46 -1.60
C ARG A 74 17.78 11.87 -0.30
N ALA A 75 18.51 12.06 0.81
CA ALA A 75 18.12 11.58 2.14
C ALA A 75 16.69 11.99 2.57
N PRO A 76 16.27 13.27 2.47
CA PRO A 76 14.91 13.66 2.86
C PRO A 76 13.83 13.08 1.93
N MET A 77 14.16 12.80 0.67
CA MET A 77 13.24 12.11 -0.25
C MET A 77 13.07 10.64 0.15
N ALA A 78 14.17 9.94 0.41
CA ALA A 78 14.14 8.54 0.83
C ALA A 78 13.39 8.36 2.15
N LEU A 79 13.62 9.23 3.14
CA LEU A 79 12.89 9.23 4.41
C LEU A 79 11.38 9.45 4.23
N ALA A 80 10.98 10.41 3.39
CA ALA A 80 9.56 10.67 3.11
C ALA A 80 8.88 9.46 2.46
N VAL A 81 9.54 8.81 1.51
CA VAL A 81 9.01 7.61 0.84
C VAL A 81 8.93 6.43 1.79
N ILE A 82 9.98 6.15 2.57
CA ILE A 82 10.00 5.03 3.55
C ILE A 82 8.92 5.21 4.61
N GLY A 83 8.85 6.39 5.24
CA GLY A 83 7.85 6.68 6.26
C GLY A 83 6.44 6.61 5.69
N GLY A 84 6.20 7.23 4.53
CA GLY A 84 4.92 7.18 3.86
C GLY A 84 4.50 5.77 3.44
N LEU A 85 5.45 4.91 3.03
CA LEU A 85 5.16 3.54 2.60
C LEU A 85 4.68 2.70 3.76
N ILE A 86 5.36 2.79 4.90
CA ILE A 86 4.97 2.08 6.12
C ILE A 86 3.55 2.50 6.53
N THR A 87 3.29 3.81 6.59
CA THR A 87 1.98 4.34 6.96
C THR A 87 0.91 3.96 5.93
N SER A 88 1.21 4.05 4.64
CA SER A 88 0.29 3.70 3.55
C SER A 88 -0.04 2.22 3.54
N THR A 89 0.93 1.33 3.71
CA THR A 89 0.68 -0.12 3.70
C THR A 89 -0.18 -0.53 4.89
N LEU A 90 0.05 0.06 6.07
CA LEU A 90 -0.82 -0.13 7.24
C LEU A 90 -2.23 0.40 6.99
N LEU A 91 -2.35 1.61 6.44
CA LEU A 91 -3.65 2.21 6.08
C LEU A 91 -4.38 1.34 5.06
N THR A 92 -3.75 0.91 3.97
CA THR A 92 -4.36 0.07 2.94
C THR A 92 -4.89 -1.25 3.51
N LEU A 93 -4.13 -1.90 4.41
CA LEU A 93 -4.55 -3.16 5.03
C LEU A 93 -5.66 -3.02 6.08
N VAL A 94 -5.81 -1.85 6.71
CA VAL A 94 -6.86 -1.62 7.73
C VAL A 94 -8.07 -0.91 7.15
N VAL A 95 -7.85 0.15 6.38
CA VAL A 95 -8.90 1.01 5.80
C VAL A 95 -9.69 0.27 4.73
N ILE A 96 -9.06 -0.53 3.86
CA ILE A 96 -9.81 -1.22 2.80
C ILE A 96 -10.81 -2.24 3.38
N PRO A 97 -10.43 -3.09 4.36
CA PRO A 97 -11.41 -3.96 5.04
C PRO A 97 -12.51 -3.17 5.77
N CYS A 98 -12.17 -2.11 6.50
CA CYS A 98 -13.14 -1.29 7.23
C CYS A 98 -14.12 -0.55 6.31
N VAL A 99 -13.64 0.06 5.22
CA VAL A 99 -14.51 0.75 4.25
C VAL A 99 -15.47 -0.25 3.60
N TYR A 100 -14.97 -1.44 3.25
CA TYR A 100 -15.83 -2.45 2.66
C TYR A 100 -16.88 -3.01 3.64
N SER A 101 -16.56 -3.17 4.94
CA SER A 101 -17.53 -3.62 5.94
C SER A 101 -18.63 -2.57 6.18
N VAL A 102 -18.26 -1.28 6.26
CA VAL A 102 -19.22 -0.17 6.39
C VAL A 102 -20.13 -0.08 5.16
N MET A 103 -19.57 -0.26 3.95
CA MET A 103 -20.36 -0.30 2.72
C MET A 103 -21.28 -1.52 2.61
N ASP A 104 -21.09 -2.55 3.44
CA ASP A 104 -22.01 -3.69 3.52
C ASP A 104 -23.21 -3.33 4.42
N GLY A 105 -22.95 -2.69 5.56
CA GLY A 105 -24.00 -2.19 6.45
C GLY A 105 -24.94 -1.17 5.80
N LEU A 106 -24.44 -0.35 4.85
CA LEU A 106 -25.26 0.64 4.12
C LEU A 106 -26.11 0.05 2.98
N ARG A 107 -25.84 -1.19 2.54
CA ARG A 107 -26.63 -1.88 1.50
C ARG A 107 -27.57 -2.95 2.07
N GLY A 108 -27.51 -3.17 3.39
CA GLY A 108 -28.39 -4.06 4.15
C GLY A 108 -29.61 -3.39 4.77
N ASN A 109 -30.21 -2.41 4.07
CA ASN A 109 -31.59 -1.96 4.34
C ASN A 109 -32.35 -1.79 3.02
#